data_AF-A0A927QAG5-F1
#
_entry.id   AF-A0A927QAG5-F1
#
_cell.length_a   1.000
_cell.length_b   1.000
_cell.length_c   1.000
_cell.angle_alpha   90.00
_cell.angle_beta   90.00
_cell.angle_gamma   90.00
#
_symmetry.space_group_name_H-M   'P 1'
#
loop_
_entity.id
_entity.type
_entity.pdbx_description
1 polymer ?
#
loop_
_entity_poly.entity_id
_entity_poly.type
_entity_poly.pdbx_seq_one_letter_code
_entity_poly.pdbx_strand_id
1 'polypeptide(L)'
;MIKAAFVTQHSNWPWRRQLPSGSTSFAEVQFFANIHDADVVFVYDALPERSLDLRKPVPTVFVVSEPSNVKRYNQKFLAQFDAVITADRETPHAKRILTQAGLPWHVGTMSAGGELLAFPMQFEEFETHSPQKSKLVSVVSSNKTFTAEHRARLEFVTKLKEALGDEIDVFGRGIADFSDKRDVLDAYRYHIALENCAIDDYWTEKLADPFLTSTFPIYHGCPNVADYFPAGAFRTIDIYDPENAVAIIKEVIHSNIAEQNREHLSEARRRVLYEHNVFALLAKVAKDLIATNSVGDKKSIRTLYAENEFLPLPIRLSARARSYVEHRPAVLSILRSFKYKASFAKKRGVHYWKYVTNEFYRSHQQWIANNPSEDLRFRYDLPQGANILDVGGYAGDFVARFRSICDADVTVFEPIPTFAETIRNRFAGDGKVRLYEAGLSDQDETVRFDLDADASGAFGASDGKKVEVSLLDAERVLSERGVSEWHLAKLNIEGGEFALLNRLIDTNRITTIKHLQVQFHLHVPDARRKYKNLAKRLQRTHRLEWRYPFVWESWVRRDDLSK
;
A
#
# COMPACT_ATOMS: atom_id res chain seq x y z
N MET A 1 35.04 12.83 -22.83
CA MET A 1 33.60 12.94 -22.52
C MET A 1 32.99 11.57 -22.73
N ILE A 2 32.32 11.03 -21.71
CA ILE A 2 31.69 9.69 -21.77
C ILE A 2 30.36 9.81 -22.51
N LYS A 3 30.06 8.92 -23.45
CA LYS A 3 28.74 8.85 -24.12
C LYS A 3 27.84 7.84 -23.41
N ALA A 4 26.68 8.26 -22.96
CA ALA A 4 25.70 7.42 -22.29
C ALA A 4 24.39 7.35 -23.10
N ALA A 5 23.94 6.14 -23.39
CA ALA A 5 22.58 5.93 -23.87
C ALA A 5 21.62 5.83 -22.69
N PHE A 6 20.53 6.61 -22.73
CA PHE A 6 19.46 6.56 -21.73
C PHE A 6 18.20 6.00 -22.39
N VAL A 7 17.85 4.78 -22.02
CA VAL A 7 16.74 4.02 -22.60
C VAL A 7 15.62 3.90 -21.57
N THR A 8 14.41 4.30 -21.93
CA THR A 8 13.24 4.24 -21.04
C THR A 8 11.95 4.06 -21.82
N GLN A 9 10.93 3.47 -21.20
CA GLN A 9 9.57 3.43 -21.74
C GLN A 9 8.83 4.78 -21.68
N HIS A 10 9.32 5.73 -20.87
CA HIS A 10 8.70 7.04 -20.67
C HIS A 10 9.33 8.10 -21.58
N SER A 11 9.46 7.83 -22.87
CA SER A 11 10.14 8.73 -23.83
C SER A 11 9.49 10.10 -23.98
N ASN A 12 8.18 10.20 -23.69
CA ASN A 12 7.42 11.44 -23.76
C ASN A 12 7.62 12.34 -22.53
N TRP A 13 8.23 11.83 -21.46
CA TRP A 13 8.53 12.63 -20.28
C TRP A 13 9.64 13.65 -20.61
N PRO A 14 9.58 14.90 -20.13
CA PRO A 14 10.55 15.95 -20.46
C PRO A 14 11.89 15.77 -19.72
N TRP A 15 12.59 14.66 -19.96
CA TRP A 15 13.83 14.29 -19.26
C TRP A 15 14.91 15.38 -19.31
N ARG A 16 15.06 16.05 -20.45
CA ARG A 16 16.09 17.09 -20.67
C ARG A 16 16.00 18.26 -19.68
N ARG A 17 14.84 18.49 -19.05
CA ARG A 17 14.69 19.55 -18.05
C ARG A 17 15.47 19.28 -16.75
N GLN A 18 15.89 18.04 -16.53
CA GLN A 18 16.75 17.66 -15.41
C GLN A 18 18.24 17.89 -15.71
N LEU A 19 18.58 18.39 -16.90
CA LEU A 19 19.93 18.79 -17.26
C LEU A 19 20.03 20.32 -17.29
N PRO A 20 21.18 20.89 -16.88
CA PRO A 20 21.44 22.30 -17.07
C PRO A 20 21.33 22.71 -18.54
N SER A 21 20.62 23.81 -18.78
CA SER A 21 20.58 24.62 -19.98
C SER A 21 20.02 23.89 -21.20
N GLY A 22 19.13 22.92 -20.96
CA GLY A 22 18.62 22.02 -22.00
C GLY A 22 19.72 21.23 -22.69
N SER A 23 20.91 21.14 -22.07
CA SER A 23 22.06 20.45 -22.63
C SER A 23 21.79 18.95 -22.74
N THR A 24 22.75 18.26 -23.35
CA THR A 24 22.76 16.78 -23.34
C THR A 24 23.82 16.23 -22.42
N SER A 25 24.44 17.05 -21.55
CA SER A 25 25.56 16.60 -20.74
C SER A 25 25.46 17.02 -19.28
N PHE A 26 25.88 16.12 -18.39
CA PHE A 26 26.04 16.40 -16.97
C PHE A 26 27.39 15.83 -16.52
N ALA A 27 28.17 16.63 -15.78
CA ALA A 27 29.46 16.23 -15.23
C ALA A 27 30.35 15.43 -16.23
N GLU A 28 30.58 15.97 -17.44
CA GLU A 28 31.41 15.35 -18.51
C GLU A 28 30.87 14.05 -19.13
N VAL A 29 29.61 13.71 -18.86
CA VAL A 29 28.88 12.61 -19.48
C VAL A 29 27.82 13.18 -20.41
N GLN A 30 27.87 12.81 -21.69
CA GLN A 30 26.86 13.14 -22.70
C GLN A 30 25.78 12.07 -22.71
N PHE A 31 24.56 12.41 -22.32
CA PHE A 31 23.38 11.58 -22.35
C PHE A 31 22.64 11.63 -23.70
N PHE A 32 21.71 10.70 -23.89
CA PHE A 32 20.94 10.53 -25.12
C PHE A 32 21.80 10.23 -26.35
N ALA A 33 23.00 9.67 -26.14
CA ALA A 33 23.79 9.13 -27.23
C ALA A 33 23.06 7.96 -27.89
N ASN A 34 23.32 7.76 -29.19
CA ASN A 34 22.85 6.55 -29.87
C ASN A 34 23.44 5.32 -29.15
N ILE A 35 22.63 4.29 -28.93
CA ILE A 35 23.02 3.05 -28.26
C ILE A 35 24.28 2.40 -28.87
N HIS A 36 24.50 2.56 -30.18
CA HIS A 36 25.64 1.98 -30.89
C HIS A 36 26.93 2.79 -30.69
N ASP A 37 26.80 4.08 -30.37
CA ASP A 37 27.93 4.99 -30.12
C ASP A 37 28.26 5.13 -28.63
N ALA A 38 27.36 4.70 -27.75
CA ALA A 38 27.49 4.88 -26.30
C ALA A 38 28.62 4.04 -25.68
N ASP A 39 29.28 4.59 -24.68
CA ASP A 39 30.27 3.94 -23.82
C ASP A 39 29.63 3.24 -22.62
N VAL A 40 28.37 3.56 -22.31
CA VAL A 40 27.52 2.90 -21.30
C VAL A 40 26.04 3.02 -21.69
N VAL A 41 25.25 1.98 -21.39
CA VAL A 41 23.80 1.95 -21.64
C VAL A 41 23.06 1.86 -20.31
N PHE A 42 22.25 2.87 -20.02
CA PHE A 42 21.32 2.87 -18.90
C PHE A 42 19.92 2.52 -19.38
N VAL A 43 19.29 1.55 -18.73
CA VAL A 43 17.88 1.21 -18.92
C VAL A 43 17.12 1.60 -17.66
N TYR A 44 16.22 2.57 -17.79
CA TYR A 44 15.47 3.14 -16.68
C TYR A 44 14.04 2.60 -16.68
N ASP A 45 13.63 1.95 -15.58
CA ASP A 45 12.32 1.33 -15.31
C ASP A 45 11.95 0.14 -16.22
N ALA A 46 12.00 0.32 -17.55
CA ALA A 46 11.75 -0.74 -18.51
C ALA A 46 12.34 -0.43 -19.89
N LEU A 47 12.53 -1.49 -20.69
CA LEU A 47 12.84 -1.37 -22.11
C LEU A 47 11.57 -0.96 -22.90
N PRO A 48 11.66 0.04 -23.81
CA PRO A 48 10.54 0.46 -24.65
C PRO A 48 10.19 -0.58 -25.72
N GLU A 49 11.18 -1.32 -26.19
CA GLU A 49 11.05 -2.35 -27.21
C GLU A 49 11.24 -3.75 -26.63
N ARG A 50 10.85 -4.77 -27.39
CA ARG A 50 10.96 -6.18 -26.99
C ARG A 50 12.40 -6.59 -26.70
N SER A 51 13.33 -6.03 -27.46
CA SER A 51 14.76 -6.30 -27.34
C SER A 51 15.57 -5.08 -27.75
N LEU A 52 16.79 -4.99 -27.25
CA LEU A 52 17.77 -3.97 -27.59
C LEU A 52 19.08 -4.63 -28.00
N ASP A 53 19.41 -4.56 -29.29
CA ASP A 53 20.61 -5.19 -29.84
C ASP A 53 21.85 -4.29 -29.66
N LEU A 54 22.79 -4.73 -28.85
CA LEU A 54 24.04 -4.01 -28.61
C LEU A 54 25.09 -4.48 -29.61
N ARG A 55 25.44 -3.62 -30.59
CA ARG A 55 26.40 -3.95 -31.67
C ARG A 55 27.87 -3.97 -31.23
N LYS A 56 28.15 -3.56 -29.99
CA LYS A 56 29.48 -3.62 -29.38
C LYS A 56 29.36 -4.02 -27.91
N PRO A 57 30.41 -4.58 -27.31
CA PRO A 57 30.46 -4.79 -25.88
C PRO A 57 30.41 -3.46 -25.15
N VAL A 58 29.36 -3.25 -24.36
CA VAL A 58 29.13 -1.99 -23.64
C VAL A 58 28.57 -2.31 -22.24
N PRO A 59 29.03 -1.63 -21.18
CA PRO A 59 28.41 -1.72 -19.88
C PRO A 59 26.92 -1.41 -19.91
N THR A 60 26.10 -2.26 -19.31
CA THR A 60 24.65 -2.03 -19.17
C THR A 60 24.26 -1.94 -17.71
N VAL A 61 23.45 -0.95 -17.37
CA VAL A 61 22.96 -0.71 -16.01
C VAL A 61 21.45 -0.59 -16.04
N PHE A 62 20.78 -1.30 -15.14
CA PHE A 62 19.35 -1.17 -14.95
C PHE A 62 19.03 -0.30 -13.73
N VAL A 63 18.07 0.61 -13.86
CA VAL A 63 17.59 1.47 -12.76
C VAL A 63 16.21 1.00 -12.32
N VAL A 64 16.13 0.53 -11.07
CA VAL A 64 14.89 0.13 -10.42
C VAL A 64 14.22 1.38 -9.84
N SER A 65 13.16 1.86 -10.50
CA SER A 65 12.45 3.08 -10.09
C SER A 65 11.31 2.86 -9.10
N GLU A 66 10.81 1.63 -8.98
CA GLU A 66 9.68 1.28 -8.13
C GLU A 66 10.16 0.45 -6.92
N PRO A 67 9.58 0.66 -5.73
CA PRO A 67 9.95 -0.08 -4.54
C PRO A 67 9.47 -1.54 -4.62
N SER A 68 10.08 -2.40 -3.81
CA SER A 68 9.88 -3.86 -3.86
C SER A 68 8.49 -4.33 -3.42
N ASN A 69 7.73 -3.49 -2.70
CA ASN A 69 6.33 -3.73 -2.37
C ASN A 69 5.38 -3.40 -3.54
N VAL A 70 5.81 -2.62 -4.53
CA VAL A 70 5.05 -2.30 -5.75
C VAL A 70 5.42 -3.24 -6.89
N LYS A 71 6.72 -3.44 -7.15
CA LYS A 71 7.22 -4.26 -8.26
C LYS A 71 8.49 -4.99 -7.88
N ARG A 72 8.48 -6.32 -8.05
CA ARG A 72 9.69 -7.16 -7.99
C ARG A 72 10.06 -7.59 -9.40
N TYR A 73 11.31 -7.36 -9.77
CA TYR A 73 11.82 -7.67 -11.09
C TYR A 73 12.27 -9.13 -11.21
N ASN A 74 12.07 -9.72 -12.38
CA ASN A 74 12.49 -11.09 -12.65
C ASN A 74 14.02 -11.23 -12.58
N GLN A 75 14.53 -12.21 -11.83
CA GLN A 75 15.97 -12.45 -11.68
C GLN A 75 16.70 -12.68 -13.01
N LYS A 76 16.10 -13.42 -13.95
CA LYS A 76 16.72 -13.67 -15.27
C LYS A 76 16.75 -12.41 -16.12
N PHE A 77 15.74 -11.55 -15.97
CA PHE A 77 15.74 -10.24 -16.63
C PHE A 77 16.88 -9.35 -16.09
N LEU A 78 17.03 -9.28 -14.76
CA LEU A 78 18.09 -8.50 -14.12
C LEU A 78 19.50 -9.03 -14.44
N ALA A 79 19.66 -10.35 -14.56
CA ALA A 79 20.95 -10.97 -14.89
C ALA A 79 21.53 -10.58 -16.26
N GLN A 80 20.77 -9.88 -17.11
CA GLN A 80 21.26 -9.34 -18.37
C GLN A 80 22.10 -8.06 -18.21
N PHE A 81 22.02 -7.42 -17.05
CA PHE A 81 22.68 -6.15 -16.77
C PHE A 81 23.99 -6.38 -16.01
N ASP A 82 24.98 -5.51 -16.22
CA ASP A 82 26.24 -5.62 -15.49
C ASP A 82 26.12 -5.03 -14.08
N ALA A 83 25.21 -4.08 -13.87
CA ALA A 83 24.90 -3.52 -12.56
C ALA A 83 23.42 -3.13 -12.47
N VAL A 84 22.90 -3.09 -11.24
CA VAL A 84 21.53 -2.64 -10.94
C VAL A 84 21.56 -1.56 -9.88
N ILE A 85 21.04 -0.38 -10.20
CA ILE A 85 20.77 0.70 -9.24
C ILE A 85 19.41 0.41 -8.59
N THR A 86 19.37 0.33 -7.27
CA THR A 86 18.16 -0.05 -6.52
C THR A 86 18.22 0.44 -5.08
N ALA A 87 17.08 0.81 -4.52
CA ALA A 87 16.89 1.00 -3.08
C ALA A 87 16.61 -0.34 -2.34
N ASP A 88 16.20 -1.38 -3.07
CA ASP A 88 15.87 -2.68 -2.48
C ASP A 88 17.13 -3.55 -2.29
N ARG A 89 17.53 -3.69 -1.01
CA ARG A 89 18.67 -4.53 -0.58
C ARG A 89 18.53 -6.00 -1.00
N GLU A 90 17.30 -6.50 -1.16
CA GLU A 90 16.97 -7.88 -1.53
C GLU A 90 16.94 -8.12 -3.05
N THR A 91 17.25 -7.10 -3.87
CA THR A 91 17.28 -7.24 -5.33
C THR A 91 18.21 -8.40 -5.75
N PRO A 92 17.74 -9.39 -6.54
CA PRO A 92 18.51 -10.59 -6.84
C PRO A 92 19.55 -10.35 -7.96
N HIS A 93 20.56 -9.54 -7.65
CA HIS A 93 21.66 -9.18 -8.55
C HIS A 93 23.00 -9.09 -7.79
N ALA A 94 24.10 -9.57 -8.37
CA ALA A 94 25.39 -9.59 -7.67
C ALA A 94 26.01 -8.19 -7.51
N LYS A 95 25.93 -7.36 -8.56
CA LYS A 95 26.45 -5.99 -8.57
C LYS A 95 25.32 -4.99 -8.37
N ARG A 96 24.84 -4.87 -7.13
CA ARG A 96 23.86 -3.83 -6.73
C ARG A 96 24.59 -2.54 -6.40
N ILE A 97 24.02 -1.42 -6.83
CA ILE A 97 24.38 -0.08 -6.40
C ILE A 97 23.23 0.40 -5.54
N LEU A 98 23.39 0.34 -4.22
CA LEU A 98 22.35 0.68 -3.24
C LEU A 98 22.28 2.19 -3.06
N THR A 99 21.21 2.80 -3.58
CA THR A 99 20.97 4.25 -3.57
C THR A 99 19.57 4.54 -4.12
N GLN A 100 19.09 5.77 -3.93
CA GLN A 100 17.91 6.32 -4.59
C GLN A 100 17.94 6.21 -6.12
N ALA A 101 16.77 6.12 -6.76
CA ALA A 101 16.64 5.78 -8.18
C ALA A 101 16.71 6.97 -9.16
N GLY A 102 16.81 8.21 -8.67
CA GLY A 102 16.78 9.42 -9.47
C GLY A 102 15.42 9.70 -10.07
N LEU A 103 14.34 9.58 -9.29
CA LEU A 103 12.98 9.78 -9.79
C LEU A 103 12.79 11.22 -10.30
N PRO A 104 12.12 11.40 -11.46
CA PRO A 104 12.03 12.71 -12.09
C PRO A 104 11.14 13.67 -11.30
N TRP A 105 11.50 14.96 -11.32
CA TRP A 105 10.71 16.02 -10.68
C TRP A 105 9.37 16.22 -11.38
N HIS A 106 8.28 16.25 -10.62
CA HIS A 106 6.93 16.44 -11.18
C HIS A 106 6.49 17.91 -11.16
N VAL A 107 7.07 18.74 -10.30
CA VAL A 107 6.70 20.15 -10.20
C VAL A 107 7.03 20.96 -11.46
N GLY A 108 6.11 21.80 -11.93
CA GLY A 108 6.29 22.60 -13.14
C GLY A 108 6.26 21.80 -14.43
N THR A 109 5.47 20.72 -14.50
CA THR A 109 5.36 19.87 -15.69
C THR A 109 3.97 19.82 -16.31
N MET A 110 2.92 20.16 -15.56
CA MET A 110 1.54 19.90 -15.95
C MET A 110 0.76 21.20 -16.23
N SER A 111 -0.14 21.12 -17.20
CA SER A 111 -1.13 22.16 -17.50
C SER A 111 -2.46 21.87 -16.80
N ALA A 112 -3.37 22.85 -16.80
CA ALA A 112 -4.73 22.68 -16.27
C ALA A 112 -5.54 21.55 -16.92
N GLY A 113 -5.20 21.16 -18.15
CA GLY A 113 -5.84 20.04 -18.86
C GLY A 113 -5.33 18.65 -18.43
N GLY A 114 -4.37 18.57 -17.51
CA GLY A 114 -3.69 17.32 -17.17
C GLY A 114 -2.75 16.81 -18.27
N GLU A 115 -2.36 17.70 -19.19
CA GLU A 115 -1.36 17.45 -20.23
C GLU A 115 -0.01 18.07 -19.83
N LEU A 116 1.10 17.52 -20.34
CA LEU A 116 2.41 18.12 -20.15
C LEU A 116 2.45 19.54 -20.74
N LEU A 117 3.08 20.46 -20.02
CA LEU A 117 3.36 21.80 -20.54
C LEU A 117 4.23 21.71 -21.80
N ALA A 118 3.94 22.56 -22.78
CA ALA A 118 4.82 22.73 -23.94
C ALA A 118 6.23 23.19 -23.52
N PHE A 119 6.29 24.01 -22.47
CA PHE A 119 7.50 24.52 -21.85
C PHE A 119 7.43 24.27 -20.33
N PRO A 120 7.80 23.06 -19.87
CA PRO A 120 7.90 22.80 -18.43
C PRO A 120 9.05 23.61 -17.83
N MET A 121 9.04 23.82 -16.51
CA MET A 121 10.15 24.50 -15.83
C MET A 121 11.47 23.76 -16.08
N GLN A 122 12.55 24.49 -16.27
CA GLN A 122 13.89 23.96 -16.54
C GLN A 122 14.75 23.97 -15.28
N PHE A 123 15.91 23.33 -15.39
CA PHE A 123 16.91 23.23 -14.33
C PHE A 123 17.24 24.61 -13.71
N GLU A 124 17.59 25.59 -14.53
CA GLU A 124 17.98 26.94 -14.11
C GLU A 124 16.83 27.71 -13.43
N GLU A 125 15.60 27.46 -13.86
CA GLU A 125 14.42 28.08 -13.25
C GLU A 125 14.32 27.66 -11.79
N PHE A 126 14.60 26.39 -11.46
CA PHE A 126 14.60 25.91 -10.07
C PHE A 126 15.76 26.44 -9.23
N GLU A 127 16.93 26.72 -9.83
CA GLU A 127 18.06 27.31 -9.09
C GLU A 127 17.68 28.65 -8.46
N THR A 128 16.96 29.47 -9.23
CA THR A 128 16.55 30.81 -8.82
C THR A 128 15.11 30.88 -8.32
N HIS A 129 14.36 29.77 -8.34
CA HIS A 129 12.96 29.75 -7.94
C HIS A 129 12.80 30.13 -6.47
N SER A 130 12.07 31.21 -6.22
CA SER A 130 11.85 31.75 -4.87
C SER A 130 10.40 32.24 -4.74
N PRO A 131 9.42 31.31 -4.69
CA PRO A 131 8.02 31.67 -4.63
C PRO A 131 7.65 32.29 -3.26
N GLN A 132 6.71 33.23 -3.26
CA GLN A 132 6.20 33.84 -2.04
C GLN A 132 5.32 32.85 -1.25
N LYS A 133 5.65 32.66 0.04
CA LYS A 133 4.89 31.78 0.93
C LYS A 133 3.77 32.57 1.62
N SER A 134 2.51 32.24 1.32
CA SER A 134 1.31 32.91 1.86
C SER A 134 0.35 31.97 2.58
N LYS A 135 0.49 30.66 2.35
CA LYS A 135 -0.32 29.60 2.96
C LYS A 135 0.50 28.76 3.94
N LEU A 136 -0.19 28.14 4.89
CA LEU A 136 0.46 27.45 6.01
C LEU A 136 1.01 26.08 5.61
N VAL A 137 0.14 25.08 5.43
CA VAL A 137 0.54 23.70 5.16
C VAL A 137 -0.39 23.03 4.15
N SER A 138 0.20 22.26 3.24
CA SER A 138 -0.53 21.40 2.30
C SER A 138 -0.16 19.94 2.46
N VAL A 139 -1.05 19.05 2.03
CA VAL A 139 -0.78 17.61 1.85
C VAL A 139 -1.41 17.14 0.56
N VAL A 140 -0.73 16.26 -0.18
CA VAL A 140 -1.31 15.58 -1.35
C VAL A 140 -1.49 14.11 -1.03
N SER A 141 -2.73 13.63 -1.07
CA SER A 141 -3.05 12.20 -0.89
C SER A 141 -4.06 11.73 -1.92
N SER A 142 -3.79 10.59 -2.54
CA SER A 142 -4.73 9.97 -3.48
C SER A 142 -5.67 9.01 -2.75
N ASN A 143 -6.90 8.84 -3.26
CA ASN A 143 -7.85 7.80 -2.82
C ASN A 143 -7.46 6.34 -3.15
N LYS A 144 -6.19 6.07 -3.48
CA LYS A 144 -5.70 4.72 -3.74
C LYS A 144 -5.64 3.92 -2.43
N THR A 145 -6.11 2.68 -2.46
CA THR A 145 -6.16 1.77 -1.30
C THR A 145 -5.53 0.40 -1.63
N PHE A 146 -4.63 0.34 -2.62
CA PHE A 146 -4.13 -0.92 -3.20
C PHE A 146 -3.22 -1.73 -2.27
N THR A 147 -2.57 -1.08 -1.30
CA THR A 147 -1.64 -1.72 -0.35
C THR A 147 -2.01 -1.32 1.09
N ALA A 148 -1.37 -1.92 2.09
CA ALA A 148 -1.61 -1.57 3.49
C ALA A 148 -1.17 -0.12 3.77
N GLU A 149 -0.02 0.27 3.23
CA GLU A 149 0.57 1.60 3.33
C GLU A 149 -0.30 2.67 2.66
N HIS A 150 -0.94 2.32 1.53
CA HIS A 150 -1.94 3.20 0.91
C HIS A 150 -3.13 3.49 1.83
N ARG A 151 -3.60 2.50 2.58
CA ARG A 151 -4.70 2.65 3.55
C ARG A 151 -4.25 3.44 4.78
N ALA A 152 -3.09 3.12 5.33
CA ALA A 152 -2.50 3.83 6.47
C ALA A 152 -2.31 5.32 6.16
N ARG A 153 -1.81 5.66 4.97
CA ARG A 153 -1.68 7.06 4.54
C ARG A 153 -3.03 7.78 4.44
N LEU A 154 -4.06 7.10 3.94
CA LEU A 154 -5.40 7.69 3.82
C LEU A 154 -6.01 7.94 5.20
N GLU A 155 -5.91 6.96 6.09
CA GLU A 155 -6.36 7.07 7.48
C GLU A 155 -5.63 8.20 8.22
N PHE A 156 -4.30 8.26 8.08
CA PHE A 156 -3.49 9.33 8.66
C PHE A 156 -3.94 10.71 8.15
N VAL A 157 -4.17 10.88 6.86
CA VAL A 157 -4.63 12.15 6.28
C VAL A 157 -6.03 12.53 6.77
N THR A 158 -6.93 11.55 6.99
CA THR A 158 -8.23 11.79 7.62
C THR A 158 -8.06 12.30 9.05
N LYS A 159 -7.31 11.59 9.90
CA LYS A 159 -7.01 12.03 11.28
C LYS A 159 -6.36 13.41 11.32
N LEU A 160 -5.45 13.68 10.41
CA LEU A 160 -4.76 14.95 10.28
C LEU A 160 -5.72 16.09 9.93
N LYS A 161 -6.67 15.86 9.00
CA LYS A 161 -7.69 16.85 8.65
C LYS A 161 -8.64 17.11 9.82
N GLU A 162 -9.02 16.08 10.57
CA GLU A 162 -9.80 16.22 11.80
C GLU A 162 -9.06 17.05 12.86
N ALA A 163 -7.76 16.82 13.03
CA ALA A 163 -6.97 17.45 14.08
C ALA A 163 -6.54 18.90 13.78
N LEU A 164 -6.40 19.27 12.50
CA LEU A 164 -5.94 20.60 12.04
C LEU A 164 -7.06 21.46 11.45
N GLY A 165 -8.21 20.88 11.10
CA GLY A 165 -9.35 21.62 10.55
C GLY A 165 -8.95 22.47 9.33
N ASP A 166 -9.18 23.77 9.42
CA ASP A 166 -8.92 24.73 8.32
C ASP A 166 -7.45 25.16 8.20
N GLU A 167 -6.57 24.73 9.10
CA GLU A 167 -5.14 25.04 9.02
C GLU A 167 -4.41 24.24 7.92
N ILE A 168 -5.02 23.14 7.44
CA ILE A 168 -4.46 22.27 6.40
C ILE A 168 -5.30 22.22 5.12
N ASP A 169 -4.64 22.47 4.00
CA ASP A 169 -5.19 22.24 2.67
C ASP A 169 -4.85 20.82 2.18
N VAL A 170 -5.89 20.00 1.97
CA VAL A 170 -5.76 18.61 1.52
C VAL A 170 -6.09 18.52 0.04
N PHE A 171 -5.12 18.08 -0.76
CA PHE A 171 -5.24 17.93 -2.21
C PHE A 171 -5.23 16.47 -2.64
N GLY A 172 -5.84 16.20 -3.79
CA GLY A 172 -5.82 14.89 -4.41
C GLY A 172 -7.09 14.56 -5.17
N ARG A 173 -7.01 13.52 -6.00
CA ARG A 173 -8.12 13.07 -6.83
C ARG A 173 -9.32 12.66 -6.00
N GLY A 174 -10.44 13.35 -6.21
CA GLY A 174 -11.68 13.16 -5.46
C GLY A 174 -11.76 13.91 -4.13
N ILE A 175 -10.80 14.80 -3.83
CA ILE A 175 -10.81 15.70 -2.67
C ILE A 175 -10.78 17.15 -3.16
N ALA A 176 -9.59 17.60 -3.59
CA ALA A 176 -9.37 18.89 -4.23
C ALA A 176 -8.34 18.69 -5.34
N ASP A 177 -8.81 18.69 -6.58
CA ASP A 177 -7.95 18.52 -7.75
C ASP A 177 -7.09 19.76 -7.97
N PHE A 178 -5.89 19.54 -8.50
CA PHE A 178 -4.95 20.58 -8.88
C PHE A 178 -4.27 20.18 -10.18
N SER A 179 -3.70 21.17 -10.86
CA SER A 179 -3.17 20.98 -12.21
C SER A 179 -1.70 20.59 -12.14
N ASP A 180 -0.90 21.45 -11.51
CA ASP A 180 0.53 21.29 -11.34
C ASP A 180 0.88 21.30 -9.86
N LYS A 181 1.96 20.60 -9.48
CA LYS A 181 2.39 20.62 -8.08
C LYS A 181 2.78 22.01 -7.56
N ARG A 182 3.05 22.98 -8.42
CA ARG A 182 3.22 24.38 -8.01
C ARG A 182 2.00 24.92 -7.28
N ASP A 183 0.79 24.52 -7.69
CA ASP A 183 -0.49 24.94 -7.07
C ASP A 183 -0.57 24.53 -5.58
N VAL A 184 0.14 23.46 -5.21
CA VAL A 184 0.11 22.88 -3.85
C VAL A 184 1.42 23.11 -3.08
N LEU A 185 2.43 23.73 -3.70
CA LEU A 185 3.76 23.91 -3.11
C LEU A 185 4.23 25.37 -3.09
N ASP A 186 4.08 26.13 -4.18
CA ASP A 186 4.72 27.45 -4.33
C ASP A 186 4.28 28.41 -3.21
N ALA A 187 2.97 28.43 -2.91
CA ALA A 187 2.39 29.31 -1.89
C ALA A 187 2.54 28.80 -0.44
N TYR A 188 2.96 27.56 -0.20
CA TYR A 188 2.91 26.95 1.15
C TYR A 188 4.26 27.03 1.86
N ARG A 189 4.24 27.38 3.16
CA ARG A 189 5.41 27.33 4.04
C ARG A 189 5.86 25.88 4.28
N TYR A 190 4.89 25.00 4.55
CA TYR A 190 5.11 23.59 4.85
C TYR A 190 4.37 22.67 3.88
N HIS A 191 4.93 21.49 3.60
CA HIS A 191 4.25 20.43 2.85
C HIS A 191 4.44 19.09 3.54
N ILE A 192 3.35 18.35 3.73
CA ILE A 192 3.40 17.01 4.31
C ILE A 192 3.62 16.01 3.18
N ALA A 193 4.85 15.52 3.07
CA ALA A 193 5.35 14.66 2.00
C ALA A 193 5.32 13.19 2.45
N LEU A 194 4.38 12.41 1.92
CA LEU A 194 4.12 11.03 2.34
C LEU A 194 4.43 10.04 1.22
N GLU A 195 5.50 9.26 1.39
CA GLU A 195 5.84 8.19 0.45
C GLU A 195 4.83 7.04 0.45
N ASN A 196 4.97 6.15 -0.53
CA ASN A 196 4.16 4.95 -0.62
C ASN A 196 4.65 3.83 0.33
N CYS A 197 5.88 3.93 0.83
CA CYS A 197 6.50 2.99 1.76
C CYS A 197 7.68 3.65 2.47
N ALA A 198 8.08 3.07 3.60
CA ALA A 198 9.26 3.46 4.35
C ALA A 198 10.36 2.40 4.15
N ILE A 199 11.32 2.70 3.27
CA ILE A 199 12.45 1.82 2.93
C ILE A 199 13.70 2.70 2.80
N ASP A 200 14.84 2.20 3.27
CA ASP A 200 16.13 2.87 3.07
C ASP A 200 16.34 3.24 1.60
N ASP A 201 16.97 4.39 1.37
CA ASP A 201 17.34 4.90 0.06
C ASP A 201 16.14 5.20 -0.88
N TYR A 202 14.90 4.99 -0.43
CA TYR A 202 13.69 5.22 -1.23
C TYR A 202 13.01 6.54 -0.88
N TRP A 203 13.41 7.59 -1.59
CA TRP A 203 12.70 8.87 -1.62
C TRP A 203 12.44 9.28 -3.07
N THR A 204 11.38 10.08 -3.28
CA THR A 204 10.85 10.35 -4.61
C THR A 204 10.65 11.84 -4.87
N GLU A 205 9.91 12.16 -5.92
CA GLU A 205 9.48 13.52 -6.23
C GLU A 205 8.69 14.16 -5.08
N LYS A 206 8.07 13.35 -4.19
CA LYS A 206 7.33 13.87 -3.03
C LYS A 206 8.21 14.64 -2.06
N LEU A 207 9.50 14.28 -1.99
CA LEU A 207 10.49 15.02 -1.21
C LEU A 207 11.26 16.03 -2.07
N ALA A 208 11.60 15.67 -3.31
CA ALA A 208 12.35 16.54 -4.21
C ALA A 208 11.58 17.83 -4.57
N ASP A 209 10.29 17.71 -4.90
CA ASP A 209 9.49 18.85 -5.36
C ASP A 209 9.36 19.95 -4.29
N PRO A 210 9.09 19.66 -3.00
CA PRO A 210 9.15 20.67 -1.94
C PRO A 210 10.49 21.41 -1.84
N PHE A 211 11.63 20.71 -1.95
CA PHE A 211 12.94 21.37 -1.95
C PHE A 211 13.11 22.30 -3.15
N LEU A 212 12.70 21.86 -4.34
CA LEU A 212 12.75 22.66 -5.57
C LEU A 212 11.88 23.93 -5.47
N THR A 213 10.81 23.92 -4.68
CA THR A 213 9.93 25.08 -4.45
C THR A 213 10.23 25.85 -3.18
N SER A 214 11.33 25.55 -2.48
CA SER A 214 11.66 26.15 -1.16
C SER A 214 10.52 26.01 -0.13
N THR A 215 9.81 24.89 -0.17
CA THR A 215 8.73 24.52 0.76
C THR A 215 9.28 23.52 1.76
N PHE A 216 9.12 23.77 3.06
CA PHE A 216 9.68 22.90 4.10
C PHE A 216 8.90 21.58 4.20
N PRO A 217 9.51 20.42 3.93
CA PRO A 217 8.80 19.15 3.98
C PRO A 217 8.73 18.59 5.41
N ILE A 218 7.52 18.17 5.79
CA ILE A 218 7.27 17.27 6.92
C ILE A 218 7.08 15.87 6.33
N TYR A 219 8.00 14.96 6.58
CA TYR A 219 8.28 13.83 5.70
C TYR A 219 8.09 12.46 6.38
N HIS A 220 7.46 11.53 5.65
CA HIS A 220 7.41 10.10 5.97
C HIS A 220 7.81 9.28 4.75
N GLY A 221 8.80 8.37 4.90
CA GLY A 221 9.31 7.56 3.80
C GLY A 221 10.68 6.98 4.11
N CYS A 222 11.73 7.48 3.45
CA CYS A 222 13.11 7.01 3.60
C CYS A 222 13.65 7.18 5.04
N PRO A 223 13.93 6.08 5.80
CA PRO A 223 14.44 6.17 7.17
C PRO A 223 15.83 6.83 7.25
N ASN A 224 16.70 6.58 6.28
CA ASN A 224 18.05 7.15 6.20
C ASN A 224 18.11 8.43 5.33
N VAL A 225 17.02 9.18 5.21
CA VAL A 225 16.96 10.41 4.40
C VAL A 225 18.02 11.47 4.78
N ALA A 226 18.49 11.46 6.03
CA ALA A 226 19.56 12.33 6.51
C ALA A 226 20.92 12.06 5.86
N ASP A 227 21.12 10.89 5.24
CA ASP A 227 22.30 10.60 4.43
C ASP A 227 22.32 11.43 3.13
N TYR A 228 21.14 11.82 2.63
CA TYR A 228 20.97 12.53 1.37
C TYR A 228 20.89 14.05 1.56
N PHE A 229 20.21 14.51 2.61
CA PHE A 229 19.89 15.92 2.83
C PHE A 229 20.24 16.38 4.24
N PRO A 230 20.55 17.68 4.45
CA PRO A 230 20.77 18.20 5.80
C PRO A 230 19.55 17.94 6.70
N ALA A 231 19.76 17.45 7.92
CA ALA A 231 18.68 17.15 8.85
C ALA A 231 17.80 18.37 9.21
N GLY A 232 18.34 19.59 9.09
CA GLY A 232 17.59 20.83 9.26
C GLY A 232 16.66 21.18 8.08
N ALA A 233 16.77 20.52 6.94
CA ALA A 233 15.98 20.83 5.75
C ALA A 233 14.56 20.24 5.79
N PHE A 234 14.28 19.30 6.68
CA PHE A 234 13.01 18.59 6.77
C PHE A 234 12.70 18.18 8.21
N ARG A 235 11.46 17.79 8.48
CA ARG A 235 11.09 17.14 9.76
C ARG A 235 10.50 15.77 9.47
N THR A 236 11.04 14.72 10.08
CA THR A 236 10.49 13.36 9.94
C THR A 236 9.27 13.16 10.84
N ILE A 237 8.30 12.41 10.34
CA ILE A 237 7.13 11.92 11.08
C ILE A 237 6.90 10.44 10.80
N ASP A 238 6.19 9.76 11.70
CA ASP A 238 5.74 8.39 11.51
C ASP A 238 4.22 8.33 11.39
N ILE A 239 3.70 7.94 10.23
CA ILE A 239 2.25 7.83 10.04
C ILE A 239 1.64 6.66 10.82
N TYR A 240 2.48 5.72 11.31
CA TYR A 240 2.05 4.60 12.14
C TYR A 240 1.93 4.98 13.62
N ASP A 241 2.41 6.17 14.01
CA ASP A 241 2.18 6.82 15.31
C ASP A 241 1.44 8.17 15.08
N PRO A 242 0.15 8.11 14.69
CA PRO A 242 -0.56 9.28 14.16
C PRO A 242 -0.72 10.39 15.20
N GLU A 243 -0.88 10.06 16.48
CA GLU A 243 -1.04 11.04 17.56
C GLU A 243 0.24 11.88 17.73
N ASN A 244 1.40 11.22 17.78
CA ASN A 244 2.70 11.90 17.85
C ASN A 244 3.03 12.66 16.56
N ALA A 245 2.76 12.07 15.39
CA ALA A 245 2.96 12.75 14.11
C ALA A 245 2.12 14.03 14.00
N VAL A 246 0.86 14.01 14.44
CA VAL A 246 0.01 15.21 14.50
C VAL A 246 0.59 16.25 15.47
N ALA A 247 1.10 15.83 16.63
CA ALA A 247 1.74 16.75 17.58
C ALA A 247 2.98 17.43 16.99
N ILE A 248 3.86 16.66 16.33
CA ILE A 248 5.03 17.19 15.62
C ILE A 248 4.61 18.14 14.50
N ILE A 249 3.57 17.80 13.73
CA ILE A 249 3.08 18.68 12.66
C ILE A 249 2.61 20.02 13.24
N LYS A 250 1.81 20.00 14.32
CA LYS A 250 1.36 21.22 15.00
C LYS A 250 2.53 22.08 15.47
N GLU A 251 3.51 21.46 16.14
CA GLU A 251 4.74 22.13 16.57
C GLU A 251 5.44 22.81 15.39
N VAL A 252 5.64 22.10 14.27
CA VAL A 252 6.34 22.62 13.10
C VAL A 252 5.57 23.75 12.44
N ILE A 253 4.28 23.59 12.16
CA ILE A 253 3.52 24.60 11.40
C ILE A 253 3.35 25.91 12.17
N HIS A 254 3.28 25.85 13.50
CA HIS A 254 3.22 27.03 14.38
C HIS A 254 4.59 27.61 14.71
N SER A 255 5.68 27.01 14.22
CA SER A 255 7.04 27.53 14.37
C SER A 255 7.49 28.39 13.17
N ASN A 256 8.73 28.89 13.27
CA ASN A 256 9.48 29.54 12.20
C ASN A 256 10.65 28.67 11.69
N ILE A 257 10.59 27.34 11.86
CA ILE A 257 11.68 26.44 11.49
C ILE A 257 12.01 26.50 9.99
N ALA A 258 11.00 26.68 9.14
CA ALA A 258 11.21 26.84 7.70
C ALA A 258 12.04 28.09 7.38
N GLU A 259 11.80 29.20 8.09
CA GLU A 259 12.54 30.44 7.93
C GLU A 259 13.93 30.39 8.56
N GLN A 260 14.07 29.75 9.72
CA GLN A 260 15.36 29.55 10.40
C GLN A 260 16.30 28.65 9.59
N ASN A 261 15.75 27.62 8.92
CA ASN A 261 16.52 26.64 8.17
C ASN A 261 16.54 26.90 6.65
N ARG A 262 16.37 28.14 6.21
CA ARG A 262 16.42 28.51 4.78
C ARG A 262 17.69 28.07 4.08
N GLU A 263 18.83 28.14 4.76
CA GLU A 263 20.11 27.69 4.20
C GLU A 263 20.14 26.16 4.00
N HIS A 264 19.57 25.40 4.95
CA HIS A 264 19.43 23.95 4.80
C HIS A 264 18.47 23.59 3.65
N LEU A 265 17.38 24.31 3.47
CA LEU A 265 16.47 24.14 2.31
C LEU A 265 17.16 24.48 0.99
N SER A 266 17.96 25.54 0.96
CA SER A 266 18.76 25.93 -0.21
C SER A 266 19.78 24.85 -0.56
N GLU A 267 20.48 24.32 0.43
CA GLU A 267 21.42 23.21 0.25
C GLU A 267 20.71 21.92 -0.19
N ALA A 268 19.54 21.59 0.39
CA ALA A 268 18.76 20.44 -0.04
C ALA A 268 18.33 20.56 -1.52
N ARG A 269 17.87 21.74 -1.94
CA ARG A 269 17.58 22.03 -3.35
C ARG A 269 18.82 21.89 -4.24
N ARG A 270 19.97 22.42 -3.82
CA ARG A 270 21.24 22.23 -4.55
C ARG A 270 21.54 20.75 -4.72
N ARG A 271 21.39 19.93 -3.67
CA ARG A 271 21.61 18.48 -3.75
C ARG A 271 20.59 17.78 -4.67
N VAL A 272 19.31 18.16 -4.63
CA VAL A 272 18.31 17.64 -5.59
C VAL A 272 18.76 17.94 -7.03
N LEU A 273 19.19 19.17 -7.31
CA LEU A 273 19.60 19.60 -8.64
C LEU A 273 20.92 18.98 -9.08
N TYR A 274 21.94 18.92 -8.22
CA TYR A 274 23.31 18.66 -8.63
C TYR A 274 23.86 17.28 -8.26
N GLU A 275 23.27 16.60 -7.28
CA GLU A 275 23.80 15.34 -6.75
C GLU A 275 22.83 14.18 -6.94
N HIS A 276 21.54 14.46 -6.73
CA HIS A 276 20.52 13.42 -6.65
C HIS A 276 19.54 13.40 -7.82
N ASN A 277 19.63 14.33 -8.77
CA ASN A 277 18.90 14.22 -10.03
C ASN A 277 19.35 12.97 -10.80
N VAL A 278 18.48 12.44 -11.67
CA VAL A 278 18.75 11.21 -12.42
C VAL A 278 20.09 11.24 -13.14
N PHE A 279 20.44 12.33 -13.83
CA PHE A 279 21.65 12.42 -14.63
C PHE A 279 22.91 12.66 -13.81
N ALA A 280 22.82 13.28 -12.63
CA ALA A 280 23.94 13.33 -11.69
C ALA A 280 24.30 11.92 -11.20
N LEU A 281 23.29 11.15 -10.78
CA LEU A 281 23.44 9.75 -10.37
C LEU A 281 24.04 8.90 -11.50
N LEU A 282 23.46 8.96 -12.70
CA LEU A 282 23.93 8.17 -13.84
C LEU A 282 25.33 8.60 -14.29
N ALA A 283 25.69 9.88 -14.20
CA ALA A 283 27.03 10.35 -14.55
C ALA A 283 28.08 9.79 -13.59
N LYS A 284 27.79 9.78 -12.28
CA LYS A 284 28.67 9.16 -11.26
C LYS A 284 28.88 7.68 -11.56
N VAL A 285 27.79 6.93 -11.77
CA VAL A 285 27.87 5.49 -12.08
C VAL A 285 28.60 5.22 -13.40
N ALA A 286 28.41 6.05 -14.42
CA ALA A 286 29.12 5.93 -15.69
C ALA A 286 30.64 6.07 -15.51
N LYS A 287 31.08 7.08 -14.75
CA LYS A 287 32.50 7.30 -14.45
C LYS A 287 33.11 6.13 -13.67
N ASP A 288 32.43 5.67 -12.62
CA ASP A 288 32.89 4.55 -11.78
C ASP A 288 33.01 3.25 -12.59
N LEU A 289 32.03 2.96 -13.46
CA LEU A 289 32.05 1.79 -14.32
C LEU A 289 33.15 1.86 -15.38
N ILE A 290 33.37 3.02 -15.99
CA ILE A 290 34.41 3.15 -17.02
C ILE A 290 35.80 3.07 -16.39
N ALA A 291 36.00 3.70 -15.23
CA ALA A 291 37.25 3.58 -14.49
C ALA A 291 37.57 2.11 -14.14
N THR A 292 36.60 1.35 -13.65
CA THR A 292 36.77 -0.06 -13.25
C THR A 292 36.88 -1.05 -14.42
N ASN A 293 36.16 -0.83 -15.53
CA ASN A 293 36.23 -1.73 -16.71
C ASN A 293 37.56 -1.64 -17.49
N SER A 294 38.43 -0.67 -17.16
CA SER A 294 39.80 -0.60 -17.70
C SER A 294 40.66 -1.83 -17.33
N VAL A 295 40.19 -2.67 -16.40
CA VAL A 295 40.88 -3.85 -15.88
C VAL A 295 40.05 -5.12 -16.15
N GLY A 296 40.22 -5.74 -17.32
CA GLY A 296 40.11 -7.20 -17.46
C GLY A 296 38.80 -7.87 -17.93
N ASP A 297 37.62 -7.23 -17.88
CA ASP A 297 36.37 -7.91 -18.30
C ASP A 297 36.11 -7.81 -19.81
N LYS A 298 36.41 -8.88 -20.56
CA LYS A 298 36.00 -9.02 -21.97
C LYS A 298 34.49 -9.22 -22.07
N LYS A 299 33.74 -8.13 -22.23
CA LYS A 299 32.30 -8.19 -22.52
C LYS A 299 32.06 -8.73 -23.94
N SER A 300 30.97 -9.46 -24.12
CA SER A 300 30.50 -9.92 -25.44
C SER A 300 29.38 -9.03 -25.98
N ILE A 301 29.26 -8.98 -27.30
CA ILE A 301 28.07 -8.47 -28.00
C ILE A 301 26.87 -9.29 -27.51
N ARG A 302 25.77 -8.61 -27.14
CA ARG A 302 24.55 -9.25 -26.61
C ARG A 302 23.29 -8.45 -26.94
N THR A 303 22.16 -9.14 -26.89
CA THR A 303 20.83 -8.54 -26.98
C THR A 303 20.21 -8.51 -25.60
N LEU A 304 19.72 -7.34 -25.17
CA LEU A 304 18.90 -7.22 -23.97
C LEU A 304 17.45 -7.49 -24.34
N TYR A 305 16.70 -8.19 -23.50
CA TYR A 305 15.28 -8.48 -23.71
C TYR A 305 14.44 -7.82 -22.62
N ALA A 306 13.25 -7.35 -23.00
CA ALA A 306 12.26 -6.84 -22.06
C ALA A 306 11.83 -7.92 -21.05
N GLU A 307 11.45 -7.51 -19.84
CA GLU A 307 11.08 -8.42 -18.75
C GLU A 307 9.99 -9.43 -19.15
N ASN A 308 9.05 -9.02 -20.00
CA ASN A 308 7.99 -9.87 -20.52
C ASN A 308 8.51 -11.12 -21.24
N GLU A 309 9.74 -11.09 -21.79
CA GLU A 309 10.38 -12.24 -22.43
C GLU A 309 10.89 -13.29 -21.43
N PHE A 310 10.87 -12.99 -20.14
CA PHE A 310 11.24 -13.93 -19.08
C PHE A 310 10.02 -14.51 -18.34
N LEU A 311 8.81 -14.07 -18.71
CA LEU A 311 7.56 -14.61 -18.17
C LEU A 311 7.19 -15.97 -18.81
N PRO A 312 6.41 -16.82 -18.12
CA PRO A 312 5.90 -18.06 -18.69
C PRO A 312 5.15 -17.87 -20.02
N LEU A 313 5.25 -18.84 -20.94
CA LEU A 313 4.66 -18.83 -22.29
C LEU A 313 3.18 -18.37 -22.37
N PRO A 314 2.27 -18.80 -21.48
CA PRO A 314 0.87 -18.34 -21.51
C PRO A 314 0.74 -16.82 -21.29
N ILE A 315 1.60 -16.25 -20.44
CA ILE A 315 1.61 -14.82 -20.14
C ILE A 315 2.22 -14.03 -21.31
N ARG A 316 3.28 -14.56 -21.94
CA ARG A 316 3.90 -13.99 -23.16
C ARG A 316 2.90 -13.85 -24.31
N LEU A 317 2.06 -14.85 -24.55
CA LEU A 317 1.03 -14.81 -25.61
C LEU A 317 0.00 -13.70 -25.36
N SER A 318 -0.40 -13.49 -24.11
CA SER A 318 -1.35 -12.44 -23.72
C SER A 318 -0.77 -11.02 -23.78
N ALA A 319 0.54 -10.86 -23.52
CA ALA A 319 1.24 -9.60 -23.67
C ALA A 319 1.49 -9.26 -25.16
N ARG A 320 1.79 -10.27 -25.98
CA ARG A 320 1.93 -10.16 -27.45
C ARG A 320 0.66 -9.66 -28.12
N ALA A 321 -0.49 -10.21 -27.73
CA ALA A 321 -1.79 -9.77 -28.26
C ALA A 321 -2.11 -8.30 -27.89
N ARG A 322 -1.67 -7.83 -26.72
CA ARG A 322 -1.87 -6.43 -26.27
C ARG A 322 -0.98 -5.43 -27.01
N SER A 323 0.32 -5.71 -27.15
CA SER A 323 1.27 -4.83 -27.83
C SER A 323 0.97 -4.65 -29.32
N TYR A 324 0.46 -5.69 -30.00
CA TYR A 324 0.08 -5.65 -31.41
C TYR A 324 -1.10 -4.71 -31.71
N VAL A 325 -1.99 -4.49 -30.73
CA VAL A 325 -3.18 -3.64 -30.86
C VAL A 325 -2.86 -2.16 -30.59
N GLU A 326 -1.83 -1.86 -29.79
CA GLU A 326 -1.51 -0.49 -29.36
C GLU A 326 -0.78 0.36 -30.44
N HIS A 327 -0.22 -0.25 -31.51
CA HIS A 327 0.63 0.43 -32.51
C HIS A 327 -0.06 0.81 -33.85
N ARG A 328 -1.41 0.83 -33.94
CA ARG A 328 -2.12 1.25 -35.18
C ARG A 328 -3.02 2.48 -34.98
N PRO A 329 -2.64 3.67 -35.50
CA PRO A 329 -3.39 4.91 -35.29
C PRO A 329 -4.79 4.94 -35.93
N ALA A 330 -5.03 4.19 -37.01
CA ALA A 330 -6.36 4.07 -37.64
C ALA A 330 -7.38 3.30 -36.76
N VAL A 331 -6.91 2.45 -35.85
CA VAL A 331 -7.77 1.74 -34.89
C VAL A 331 -8.01 2.61 -33.64
N LEU A 332 -7.08 3.53 -33.32
CA LEU A 332 -7.17 4.45 -32.19
C LEU A 332 -8.23 5.56 -32.35
N SER A 333 -8.56 6.00 -33.58
CA SER A 333 -9.64 6.98 -33.82
C SER A 333 -11.02 6.35 -33.68
N ILE A 334 -11.20 5.13 -34.17
CA ILE A 334 -12.42 4.31 -33.98
C ILE A 334 -12.56 3.93 -32.50
N LEU A 335 -11.46 3.68 -31.79
CA LEU A 335 -11.46 3.41 -30.35
C LEU A 335 -11.66 4.66 -29.48
N ARG A 336 -11.48 5.90 -29.97
CA ARG A 336 -11.71 7.12 -29.19
C ARG A 336 -13.21 7.33 -28.87
N SER A 337 -14.11 6.97 -29.78
CA SER A 337 -15.56 6.96 -29.50
C SER A 337 -15.98 5.79 -28.60
N PHE A 338 -15.20 4.70 -28.55
CA PHE A 338 -15.40 3.57 -27.64
C PHE A 338 -14.63 3.67 -26.31
N LYS A 339 -13.70 4.63 -26.14
CA LYS A 339 -12.79 4.73 -24.98
C LYS A 339 -13.51 5.00 -23.66
N TYR A 340 -14.65 5.68 -23.70
CA TYR A 340 -15.52 5.85 -22.53
C TYR A 340 -16.17 4.53 -22.08
N LYS A 341 -16.40 3.59 -23.01
CA LYS A 341 -16.95 2.25 -22.71
C LYS A 341 -15.87 1.17 -22.46
N ALA A 342 -14.65 1.32 -22.98
CA ALA A 342 -13.58 0.31 -22.88
C ALA A 342 -12.68 0.40 -21.63
N SER A 343 -12.56 1.57 -20.99
CA SER A 343 -12.00 1.73 -19.62
C SER A 343 -12.69 0.78 -18.62
N PHE A 344 -13.99 0.58 -18.83
CA PHE A 344 -14.85 -0.33 -18.08
C PHE A 344 -14.51 -1.83 -18.31
N ALA A 345 -13.97 -2.19 -19.46
CA ALA A 345 -13.67 -3.58 -19.84
C ALA A 345 -12.25 -4.04 -19.46
N LYS A 346 -11.23 -3.15 -19.49
CA LYS A 346 -9.84 -3.48 -19.11
C LYS A 346 -9.71 -3.72 -17.59
N LYS A 347 -10.50 -3.00 -16.76
CA LYS A 347 -10.70 -3.31 -15.33
C LYS A 347 -11.31 -4.70 -15.12
N ARG A 348 -12.28 -5.10 -15.94
CA ARG A 348 -12.92 -6.43 -15.87
C ARG A 348 -11.97 -7.59 -16.19
N GLY A 349 -10.95 -7.44 -17.03
CA GLY A 349 -10.04 -8.54 -17.40
C GLY A 349 -9.06 -8.99 -16.30
N VAL A 350 -8.43 -8.04 -15.60
CA VAL A 350 -7.56 -8.33 -14.44
C VAL A 350 -8.40 -8.78 -13.24
N HIS A 351 -9.59 -8.18 -13.09
CA HIS A 351 -10.58 -8.62 -12.12
C HIS A 351 -11.05 -10.04 -12.42
N TYR A 352 -11.34 -10.37 -13.68
CA TYR A 352 -11.78 -11.69 -14.13
C TYR A 352 -10.69 -12.74 -13.89
N TRP A 353 -9.41 -12.45 -14.14
CA TRP A 353 -8.35 -13.42 -13.90
C TRP A 353 -8.15 -13.70 -12.40
N LYS A 354 -8.08 -12.66 -11.54
CA LYS A 354 -8.05 -12.84 -10.08
C LYS A 354 -9.33 -13.49 -9.55
N TYR A 355 -10.49 -13.18 -10.12
CA TYR A 355 -11.80 -13.78 -9.82
C TYR A 355 -11.85 -15.26 -10.22
N VAL A 356 -11.12 -15.69 -11.25
CA VAL A 356 -11.08 -17.10 -11.66
C VAL A 356 -10.05 -17.91 -10.87
N THR A 357 -8.91 -17.31 -10.48
CA THR A 357 -7.77 -18.06 -9.88
C THR A 357 -7.63 -17.95 -8.37
N ASN A 358 -8.20 -16.92 -7.73
CA ASN A 358 -8.09 -16.72 -6.30
C ASN A 358 -9.49 -16.75 -5.67
N GLU A 359 -9.80 -17.83 -4.97
CA GLU A 359 -11.11 -18.08 -4.37
C GLU A 359 -11.50 -17.00 -3.35
N PHE A 360 -10.59 -16.61 -2.45
CA PHE A 360 -10.84 -15.54 -1.49
C PHE A 360 -11.11 -14.22 -2.21
N TYR A 361 -10.30 -13.86 -3.20
CA TYR A 361 -10.52 -12.64 -3.99
C TYR A 361 -11.85 -12.67 -4.72
N ARG A 362 -12.20 -13.78 -5.39
CA ARG A 362 -13.49 -13.98 -6.05
C ARG A 362 -14.64 -13.75 -5.06
N SER A 363 -14.56 -14.37 -3.90
CA SER A 363 -15.58 -14.31 -2.86
C SER A 363 -15.67 -12.92 -2.24
N HIS A 364 -14.56 -12.21 -2.09
CA HIS A 364 -14.54 -10.83 -1.62
C HIS A 364 -15.16 -9.86 -2.63
N GLN A 365 -14.92 -10.07 -3.93
CA GLN A 365 -15.59 -9.25 -4.96
C GLN A 365 -17.09 -9.54 -5.05
N GLN A 366 -17.50 -10.80 -4.88
CA GLN A 366 -18.92 -11.17 -4.77
C GLN A 366 -19.55 -10.54 -3.51
N TRP A 367 -18.84 -10.52 -2.38
CA TRP A 367 -19.30 -9.89 -1.14
C TRP A 367 -19.59 -8.40 -1.35
N ILE A 368 -18.63 -7.65 -1.89
CA ILE A 368 -18.80 -6.21 -2.16
C ILE A 368 -19.98 -5.98 -3.12
N ALA A 369 -20.08 -6.77 -4.19
CA ALA A 369 -21.12 -6.60 -5.20
C ALA A 369 -22.53 -6.89 -4.65
N ASN A 370 -22.66 -7.90 -3.80
CA ASN A 370 -23.96 -8.34 -3.25
C ASN A 370 -24.32 -7.65 -1.93
N ASN A 371 -23.36 -6.97 -1.28
CA ASN A 371 -23.52 -6.33 0.01
C ASN A 371 -22.86 -4.92 0.06
N PRO A 372 -23.26 -3.98 -0.82
CA PRO A 372 -22.60 -2.67 -0.97
C PRO A 372 -22.75 -1.76 0.25
N SER A 373 -23.78 -1.97 1.08
CA SER A 373 -24.03 -1.29 2.35
C SER A 373 -23.38 -1.97 3.55
N GLU A 374 -22.64 -3.06 3.32
CA GLU A 374 -22.08 -3.98 4.34
C GLU A 374 -23.11 -4.56 5.34
N ASP A 375 -24.40 -4.41 5.07
CA ASP A 375 -25.47 -4.67 6.03
C ASP A 375 -25.95 -6.12 6.06
N LEU A 376 -25.55 -6.98 5.13
CA LEU A 376 -25.86 -8.42 5.15
C LEU A 376 -25.48 -9.09 6.47
N ARG A 377 -24.40 -8.63 7.14
CA ARG A 377 -23.98 -9.10 8.47
C ARG A 377 -24.93 -8.72 9.60
N PHE A 378 -25.88 -7.83 9.32
CA PHE A 378 -26.85 -7.30 10.27
C PHE A 378 -28.31 -7.62 9.88
N ARG A 379 -28.53 -8.27 8.73
CA ARG A 379 -29.86 -8.66 8.24
C ARG A 379 -30.29 -10.00 8.83
N TYR A 380 -30.67 -9.98 10.09
CA TYR A 380 -31.27 -11.13 10.77
C TYR A 380 -32.64 -10.75 11.31
N ASP A 381 -33.60 -11.65 11.19
CA ASP A 381 -34.90 -11.52 11.83
C ASP A 381 -34.79 -11.98 13.28
N LEU A 382 -34.34 -11.05 14.14
CA LEU A 382 -34.11 -11.29 15.55
C LEU A 382 -35.22 -10.64 16.39
N PRO A 383 -35.68 -11.30 17.48
CA PRO A 383 -36.62 -10.69 18.39
C PRO A 383 -36.01 -9.51 19.15
N GLN A 384 -36.85 -8.61 19.67
CA GLN A 384 -36.40 -7.58 20.61
C GLN A 384 -35.78 -8.24 21.85
N GLY A 385 -34.62 -7.75 22.29
CA GLY A 385 -33.87 -8.32 23.40
C GLY A 385 -33.15 -9.62 23.07
N ALA A 386 -32.90 -9.92 21.79
CA ALA A 386 -32.20 -11.12 21.37
C ALA A 386 -30.86 -11.32 22.09
N ASN A 387 -30.62 -12.54 22.58
CA ASN A 387 -29.31 -12.95 23.09
C ASN A 387 -28.31 -13.11 21.94
N ILE A 388 -27.20 -12.37 21.97
CA ILE A 388 -26.14 -12.38 20.95
C ILE A 388 -24.80 -12.72 21.59
N LEU A 389 -24.06 -13.60 20.94
CA LEU A 389 -22.69 -13.97 21.29
C LEU A 389 -21.72 -13.33 20.28
N ASP A 390 -20.86 -12.42 20.72
CA ASP A 390 -19.83 -11.79 19.90
C ASP A 390 -18.44 -12.25 20.35
N VAL A 391 -17.78 -13.07 19.54
CA VAL A 391 -16.44 -13.59 19.82
C VAL A 391 -15.44 -12.87 18.92
N GLY A 392 -14.50 -12.15 19.55
CA GLY A 392 -13.58 -11.20 18.89
C GLY A 392 -14.22 -9.81 18.74
N GLY A 393 -14.56 -9.18 19.86
CA GLY A 393 -15.37 -7.96 19.91
C GLY A 393 -14.72 -6.71 19.30
N TYR A 394 -13.40 -6.65 19.24
CA TYR A 394 -12.62 -5.53 18.71
C TYR A 394 -13.08 -4.19 19.36
N ALA A 395 -13.38 -3.15 18.58
CA ALA A 395 -13.89 -1.86 19.10
C ALA A 395 -15.39 -1.88 19.49
N GLY A 396 -16.08 -3.01 19.36
CA GLY A 396 -17.48 -3.16 19.77
C GLY A 396 -18.53 -2.63 18.78
N ASP A 397 -18.21 -2.41 17.51
CA ASP A 397 -19.17 -1.88 16.52
C ASP A 397 -20.32 -2.85 16.24
N PHE A 398 -20.04 -4.16 16.22
CA PHE A 398 -21.07 -5.20 16.06
C PHE A 398 -22.08 -5.16 17.20
N VAL A 399 -21.58 -5.02 18.43
CA VAL A 399 -22.38 -4.83 19.65
C VAL A 399 -23.27 -3.60 19.49
N ALA A 400 -22.70 -2.42 19.22
CA ALA A 400 -23.44 -1.18 19.07
C ALA A 400 -24.58 -1.29 18.04
N ARG A 401 -24.32 -2.00 16.92
CA ARG A 401 -25.30 -2.17 15.86
C ARG A 401 -26.50 -2.98 16.30
N PHE A 402 -26.32 -4.10 16.99
CA PHE A 402 -27.45 -4.92 17.45
C PHE A 402 -28.14 -4.39 18.71
N ARG A 403 -27.44 -3.62 19.55
CA ARG A 403 -28.08 -2.79 20.57
C ARG A 403 -29.07 -1.81 19.91
N SER A 404 -28.69 -1.19 18.78
CA SER A 404 -29.57 -0.29 18.04
C SER A 404 -30.70 -0.98 17.26
N ILE A 405 -30.46 -2.16 16.67
CA ILE A 405 -31.45 -2.84 15.81
C ILE A 405 -32.55 -3.50 16.63
N CYS A 406 -32.21 -4.15 17.74
CA CYS A 406 -33.16 -4.97 18.50
C CYS A 406 -32.95 -4.91 20.01
N ASP A 407 -32.17 -3.95 20.53
CA ASP A 407 -31.89 -3.83 21.97
C ASP A 407 -31.37 -5.15 22.59
N ALA A 408 -30.50 -5.83 21.83
CA ALA A 408 -29.97 -7.15 22.13
C ALA A 408 -29.25 -7.25 23.49
N ASP A 409 -29.34 -8.40 24.16
CA ASP A 409 -28.46 -8.78 25.27
C ASP A 409 -27.20 -9.43 24.68
N VAL A 410 -26.08 -8.71 24.73
CA VAL A 410 -24.84 -9.10 24.03
C VAL A 410 -23.80 -9.57 25.03
N THR A 411 -23.30 -10.79 24.83
CA THR A 411 -22.13 -11.33 25.53
C THR A 411 -20.94 -11.27 24.58
N VAL A 412 -19.89 -10.54 24.98
CA VAL A 412 -18.75 -10.19 24.14
C VAL A 412 -17.47 -10.78 24.73
N PHE A 413 -16.65 -11.41 23.90
CA PHE A 413 -15.32 -11.91 24.26
C PHE A 413 -14.27 -11.11 23.50
N GLU A 414 -13.40 -10.42 24.24
CA GLU A 414 -12.29 -9.66 23.68
C GLU A 414 -11.03 -9.87 24.54
N PRO A 415 -10.06 -10.68 24.08
CA PRO A 415 -8.84 -10.97 24.83
C PRO A 415 -7.82 -9.82 24.87
N ILE A 416 -7.86 -8.88 23.91
CA ILE A 416 -6.86 -7.82 23.83
C ILE A 416 -7.25 -6.67 24.78
N PRO A 417 -6.39 -6.31 25.76
CA PRO A 417 -6.74 -5.34 26.80
C PRO A 417 -7.20 -3.97 26.28
N THR A 418 -6.58 -3.46 25.20
CA THR A 418 -6.92 -2.16 24.62
C THR A 418 -8.32 -2.14 23.99
N PHE A 419 -8.71 -3.22 23.32
CA PHE A 419 -10.05 -3.38 22.74
C PHE A 419 -11.09 -3.67 23.82
N ALA A 420 -10.76 -4.51 24.80
CA ALA A 420 -11.59 -4.75 25.98
C ALA A 420 -11.88 -3.43 26.73
N GLU A 421 -10.87 -2.58 26.93
CA GLU A 421 -11.04 -1.26 27.53
C GLU A 421 -11.94 -0.35 26.70
N THR A 422 -11.77 -0.37 25.37
CA THR A 422 -12.64 0.39 24.45
C THR A 422 -14.09 -0.04 24.59
N ILE A 423 -14.39 -1.34 24.60
CA ILE A 423 -15.75 -1.87 24.77
C ILE A 423 -16.30 -1.49 26.15
N ARG A 424 -15.51 -1.66 27.21
CA ARG A 424 -15.90 -1.35 28.59
C ARG A 424 -16.32 0.13 28.73
N ASN A 425 -15.52 1.03 28.17
CA ASN A 425 -15.79 2.47 28.21
C ASN A 425 -17.00 2.83 27.34
N ARG A 426 -17.10 2.25 26.14
CA ARG A 426 -18.18 2.54 25.17
C ARG A 426 -19.56 2.12 25.68
N PHE A 427 -19.63 1.02 26.41
CA PHE A 427 -20.90 0.47 26.94
C PHE A 427 -20.98 0.55 28.47
N ALA A 428 -20.23 1.48 29.08
CA ALA A 428 -20.25 1.70 30.51
C ALA A 428 -21.67 2.00 31.00
N GLY A 429 -22.16 1.20 31.94
CA GLY A 429 -23.52 1.33 32.48
C GLY A 429 -24.63 0.67 31.65
N ASP A 430 -24.33 0.10 30.48
CA ASP A 430 -25.31 -0.71 29.73
C ASP A 430 -25.34 -2.15 30.29
N GLY A 431 -26.33 -2.43 31.15
CA GLY A 431 -26.51 -3.75 31.76
C GLY A 431 -26.83 -4.89 30.78
N LYS A 432 -27.05 -4.59 29.49
CA LYS A 432 -27.27 -5.59 28.43
C LYS A 432 -26.01 -5.92 27.64
N VAL A 433 -24.88 -5.26 27.91
CA VAL A 433 -23.57 -5.62 27.33
C VAL A 433 -22.70 -6.24 28.41
N ARG A 434 -22.37 -7.51 28.26
CA ARG A 434 -21.46 -8.23 29.18
C ARG A 434 -20.15 -8.54 28.46
N LEU A 435 -19.08 -7.88 28.89
CA LEU A 435 -17.73 -8.08 28.39
C LEU A 435 -17.00 -9.14 29.22
N TYR A 436 -16.45 -10.14 28.54
CA TYR A 436 -15.41 -11.03 29.03
C TYR A 436 -14.07 -10.57 28.44
N GLU A 437 -13.14 -10.16 29.29
CA GLU A 437 -11.78 -9.73 28.92
C GLU A 437 -10.88 -10.95 28.69
N ALA A 438 -11.35 -11.84 27.84
CA ALA A 438 -10.79 -13.14 27.54
C ALA A 438 -11.28 -13.61 26.18
N GLY A 439 -10.54 -14.53 25.55
CA GLY A 439 -11.01 -15.23 24.36
C GLY A 439 -11.88 -16.42 24.74
N LEU A 440 -12.71 -16.88 23.80
CA LEU A 440 -13.50 -18.10 23.94
C LEU A 440 -12.87 -19.20 23.09
N SER A 441 -12.51 -20.32 23.70
CA SER A 441 -11.77 -21.42 23.06
C SER A 441 -12.35 -22.79 23.43
N ASP A 442 -11.62 -23.86 23.10
CA ASP A 442 -11.98 -25.26 23.40
C ASP A 442 -11.53 -25.76 24.78
N GLN A 443 -10.77 -24.95 25.51
CA GLN A 443 -10.28 -25.22 26.85
C GLN A 443 -9.89 -23.93 27.59
N ASP A 444 -9.78 -24.01 28.91
CA ASP A 444 -9.19 -22.94 29.72
C ASP A 444 -7.66 -22.97 29.55
N GLU A 445 -7.09 -21.89 29.01
CA GLU A 445 -5.65 -21.77 28.81
C GLU A 445 -5.18 -20.32 28.89
N THR A 446 -3.91 -20.12 29.23
CA THR A 446 -3.27 -18.81 29.12
C THR A 446 -2.29 -18.86 27.97
N VAL A 447 -2.52 -18.03 26.96
CA VAL A 447 -1.71 -17.97 25.75
C VAL A 447 -1.04 -16.61 25.65
N ARG A 448 0.15 -16.58 25.06
CA ARG A 448 0.83 -15.31 24.74
C ARG A 448 0.49 -14.94 23.30
N PHE A 449 -0.33 -13.92 23.13
CA PHE A 449 -0.63 -13.34 21.83
C PHE A 449 0.47 -12.36 21.46
N ASP A 450 0.88 -12.41 20.20
CA ASP A 450 1.69 -11.34 19.62
C ASP A 450 0.71 -10.26 19.15
N LEU A 451 0.71 -9.10 19.82
CA LEU A 451 -0.19 -8.00 19.49
C LEU A 451 -0.12 -7.61 18.00
N ASP A 452 1.00 -7.88 17.34
CA ASP A 452 1.23 -7.54 15.94
C ASP A 452 0.85 -8.61 14.93
N ALA A 453 0.72 -9.88 15.35
CA ALA A 453 0.38 -10.99 14.46
C ALA A 453 -1.07 -11.43 14.68
N ASP A 454 -1.50 -11.48 15.94
CA ASP A 454 -2.79 -12.01 16.36
C ASP A 454 -3.87 -10.92 16.47
N ALA A 455 -3.52 -9.63 16.46
CA ALA A 455 -4.48 -8.55 16.19
C ALA A 455 -4.56 -8.21 14.69
N SER A 456 -3.60 -8.67 13.89
CA SER A 456 -3.32 -8.14 12.53
C SER A 456 -4.18 -8.68 11.37
N GLY A 457 -5.43 -9.02 11.67
CA GLY A 457 -6.51 -8.74 10.71
C GLY A 457 -6.67 -7.23 10.46
N ALA A 458 -6.23 -6.40 11.41
CA ALA A 458 -6.03 -4.97 11.28
C ALA A 458 -4.84 -4.53 12.15
N PHE A 459 -4.03 -3.58 11.68
CA PHE A 459 -2.85 -3.00 12.34
C PHE A 459 -1.55 -3.82 12.22
N GLY A 460 -0.51 -3.10 11.78
CA GLY A 460 0.80 -3.63 11.45
C GLY A 460 1.79 -3.57 12.60
N ALA A 461 2.94 -4.19 12.35
CA ALA A 461 4.03 -4.48 13.28
C ALA A 461 4.53 -3.32 14.16
N SER A 462 4.70 -3.59 15.46
CA SER A 462 5.69 -2.99 16.35
C SER A 462 6.10 -3.90 17.54
N ASP A 463 7.39 -4.24 17.59
CA ASP A 463 8.16 -4.64 18.79
C ASP A 463 7.69 -5.85 19.60
N GLY A 464 7.03 -6.86 19.03
CA GLY A 464 6.94 -8.20 19.63
C GLY A 464 6.44 -8.24 21.09
N LYS A 465 5.59 -7.27 21.46
CA LYS A 465 5.00 -7.18 22.79
C LYS A 465 3.98 -8.30 22.93
N LYS A 466 4.43 -9.38 23.57
CA LYS A 466 3.59 -10.52 23.88
C LYS A 466 2.69 -10.18 25.06
N VAL A 467 1.38 -10.24 24.86
CA VAL A 467 0.38 -10.08 25.92
C VAL A 467 -0.10 -11.47 26.33
N GLU A 468 -0.10 -11.74 27.63
CA GLU A 468 -0.76 -12.93 28.16
C GLU A 468 -2.27 -12.69 28.16
N VAL A 469 -2.97 -13.54 27.41
CA VAL A 469 -4.42 -13.53 27.31
C VAL A 469 -4.97 -14.82 27.90
N SER A 470 -6.11 -14.68 28.59
CA SER A 470 -6.87 -15.83 29.05
C SER A 470 -7.81 -16.28 27.94
N LEU A 471 -7.82 -17.58 27.66
CA LEU A 471 -8.81 -18.24 26.83
C LEU A 471 -9.66 -19.12 27.74
N LEU A 472 -10.97 -19.02 27.59
CA LEU A 472 -11.93 -19.72 28.43
C LEU A 472 -12.61 -20.84 27.66
N ASP A 473 -12.86 -21.96 28.32
CA ASP A 473 -13.59 -23.08 27.72
C ASP A 473 -15.04 -22.67 27.38
N ALA A 474 -15.40 -22.87 26.12
CA ALA A 474 -16.72 -22.50 25.62
C ALA A 474 -17.87 -23.27 26.27
N GLU A 475 -17.68 -24.53 26.66
CA GLU A 475 -18.74 -25.27 27.36
C GLU A 475 -19.00 -24.63 28.72
N ARG A 476 -17.95 -24.47 29.52
CA ARG A 476 -18.05 -23.96 30.89
C ARG A 476 -18.72 -22.59 30.92
N VAL A 477 -18.20 -21.65 30.12
CA VAL A 477 -18.68 -20.27 30.16
C VAL A 477 -20.11 -20.14 29.62
N LEU A 478 -20.46 -20.87 28.56
CA LEU A 478 -21.83 -20.81 28.02
C LEU A 478 -22.84 -21.50 28.95
N SER A 479 -22.43 -22.53 29.69
CA SER A 479 -23.23 -23.16 30.74
C SER A 479 -23.47 -22.22 31.92
N GLU A 480 -22.42 -21.56 32.41
CA GLU A 480 -22.51 -20.56 33.50
C GLU A 480 -23.42 -19.39 33.11
N ARG A 481 -23.37 -18.96 31.84
CA ARG A 481 -24.20 -17.86 31.32
C ARG A 481 -25.70 -18.21 31.31
N GLY A 482 -26.05 -19.50 31.29
CA GLY A 482 -27.43 -19.98 31.43
C GLY A 482 -28.38 -19.56 30.30
N VAL A 483 -27.86 -19.17 29.14
CA VAL A 483 -28.68 -18.78 27.98
C VAL A 483 -29.13 -20.03 27.24
N SER A 484 -30.45 -20.26 27.19
CA SER A 484 -31.05 -21.41 26.51
C SER A 484 -30.98 -21.32 24.99
N GLU A 485 -31.01 -20.10 24.45
CA GLU A 485 -30.91 -19.85 23.01
C GLU A 485 -30.11 -18.57 22.72
N TRP A 486 -29.04 -18.75 21.95
CA TRP A 486 -28.28 -17.69 21.31
C TRP A 486 -28.88 -17.44 19.94
N HIS A 487 -29.53 -16.30 19.76
CA HIS A 487 -30.21 -15.99 18.50
C HIS A 487 -29.19 -15.74 17.38
N LEU A 488 -28.04 -15.14 17.72
CA LEU A 488 -26.94 -14.93 16.79
C LEU A 488 -25.60 -15.10 17.51
N ALA A 489 -24.68 -15.85 16.92
CA ALA A 489 -23.28 -15.90 17.31
C ALA A 489 -22.40 -15.41 16.16
N LYS A 490 -21.52 -14.45 16.42
CA LYS A 490 -20.51 -13.98 15.47
C LYS A 490 -19.11 -14.39 15.94
N LEU A 491 -18.34 -15.01 15.06
CA LEU A 491 -16.99 -15.50 15.33
C LEU A 491 -16.01 -14.89 14.33
N ASN A 492 -15.05 -14.12 14.85
CA ASN A 492 -13.92 -13.55 14.11
C ASN A 492 -12.71 -13.46 15.04
N ILE A 493 -11.92 -14.53 15.13
CA ILE A 493 -10.91 -14.75 16.18
C ILE A 493 -9.61 -15.32 15.60
N GLU A 494 -9.21 -14.82 14.43
CA GLU A 494 -7.90 -15.05 13.82
C GLU A 494 -7.44 -16.52 13.85
N GLY A 495 -8.32 -17.44 13.43
CA GLY A 495 -8.00 -18.87 13.30
C GLY A 495 -8.44 -19.73 14.48
N GLY A 496 -8.81 -19.13 15.60
CA GLY A 496 -9.42 -19.83 16.74
C GLY A 496 -10.80 -20.44 16.42
N GLU A 497 -11.43 -20.05 15.30
CA GLU A 497 -12.79 -20.49 14.94
C GLU A 497 -12.88 -22.02 14.82
N PHE A 498 -11.81 -22.67 14.35
CA PHE A 498 -11.80 -24.11 14.17
C PHE A 498 -11.86 -24.86 15.51
N ALA A 499 -11.09 -24.44 16.51
CA ALA A 499 -11.08 -25.09 17.82
C ALA A 499 -12.42 -24.87 18.52
N LEU A 500 -12.85 -23.60 18.62
CA LEU A 500 -14.10 -23.19 19.24
C LEU A 500 -15.31 -23.92 18.63
N LEU A 501 -15.46 -23.92 17.30
CA LEU A 501 -16.62 -24.58 16.67
C LEU A 501 -16.59 -26.09 16.84
N ASN A 502 -15.43 -26.73 16.84
CA ASN A 502 -15.37 -28.17 17.15
C ASN A 502 -15.82 -28.43 18.59
N ARG A 503 -15.34 -27.64 19.57
CA ARG A 503 -15.79 -27.74 20.97
C ARG A 503 -17.29 -27.58 21.12
N LEU A 504 -17.88 -26.57 20.47
CA LEU A 504 -19.32 -26.34 20.51
C LEU A 504 -20.10 -27.54 19.92
N ILE A 505 -19.58 -28.18 18.87
CA ILE A 505 -20.21 -29.36 18.28
C ILE A 505 -20.03 -30.59 19.19
N ASP A 506 -18.82 -30.80 19.73
CA ASP A 506 -18.50 -31.97 20.57
C ASP A 506 -19.25 -31.96 21.90
N THR A 507 -19.57 -30.77 22.43
CA THR A 507 -20.36 -30.59 23.65
C THR A 507 -21.86 -30.39 23.39
N ASN A 508 -22.29 -30.52 22.12
CA ASN A 508 -23.65 -30.27 21.66
C ASN A 508 -24.17 -28.83 21.88
N ARG A 509 -23.35 -27.90 22.40
CA ARG A 509 -23.69 -26.49 22.61
C ARG A 509 -23.98 -25.74 21.32
N ILE A 510 -23.45 -26.20 20.19
CA ILE A 510 -23.75 -25.66 18.86
C ILE A 510 -25.27 -25.63 18.59
N THR A 511 -26.05 -26.55 19.18
CA THR A 511 -27.50 -26.60 18.99
C THR A 511 -28.25 -25.47 19.72
N THR A 512 -27.61 -24.76 20.64
CA THR A 512 -28.19 -23.58 21.31
C THR A 512 -28.07 -22.31 20.46
N ILE A 513 -27.29 -22.34 19.37
CA ILE A 513 -27.07 -21.20 18.48
C ILE A 513 -28.04 -21.32 17.30
N LYS A 514 -28.90 -20.31 17.11
CA LYS A 514 -29.86 -20.26 16.00
C LYS A 514 -29.19 -19.79 14.71
N HIS A 515 -28.52 -18.65 14.75
CA HIS A 515 -27.73 -18.13 13.63
C HIS A 515 -26.25 -18.08 14.00
N LEU A 516 -25.39 -18.60 13.13
CA LEU A 516 -23.94 -18.59 13.30
C LEU A 516 -23.31 -17.84 12.12
N GLN A 517 -22.71 -16.69 12.40
CA GLN A 517 -21.92 -15.90 11.47
C GLN A 517 -20.44 -16.12 11.77
N VAL A 518 -19.65 -16.53 10.77
CA VAL A 518 -18.23 -16.84 10.98
C VAL A 518 -17.36 -16.36 9.83
N GLN A 519 -16.19 -15.81 10.17
CA GLN A 519 -15.10 -15.53 9.25
C GLN A 519 -13.98 -16.55 9.49
N PHE A 520 -13.75 -17.46 8.54
CA PHE A 520 -12.68 -18.45 8.63
C PHE A 520 -11.36 -17.90 8.11
N HIS A 521 -10.33 -17.96 8.95
CA HIS A 521 -9.01 -17.49 8.58
C HIS A 521 -8.13 -18.58 7.95
N LEU A 522 -7.20 -18.17 7.07
CA LEU A 522 -6.35 -19.07 6.30
C LEU A 522 -4.92 -19.24 6.85
N HIS A 523 -4.53 -18.49 7.88
CA HIS A 523 -3.17 -18.56 8.45
C HIS A 523 -2.93 -19.77 9.36
N VAL A 524 -3.97 -20.54 9.71
CA VAL A 524 -3.79 -21.80 10.44
C VAL A 524 -3.31 -22.92 9.51
N PRO A 525 -2.39 -23.80 9.96
CA PRO A 525 -1.97 -24.96 9.18
C PRO A 525 -3.17 -25.83 8.77
N ASP A 526 -3.18 -26.23 7.50
CA ASP A 526 -4.24 -27.04 6.89
C ASP A 526 -5.66 -26.44 6.96
N ALA A 527 -5.80 -25.10 7.06
CA ALA A 527 -7.09 -24.39 7.18
C ALA A 527 -8.18 -24.90 6.25
N ARG A 528 -7.87 -25.13 4.96
CA ARG A 528 -8.84 -25.64 3.97
C ARG A 528 -9.35 -27.05 4.29
N ARG A 529 -8.47 -27.93 4.77
CA ARG A 529 -8.83 -29.29 5.19
C ARG A 529 -9.64 -29.26 6.49
N LYS A 530 -9.22 -28.44 7.46
CA LYS A 530 -9.95 -28.20 8.71
C LYS A 530 -11.37 -27.68 8.43
N TYR A 531 -11.50 -26.66 7.58
CA TYR A 531 -12.80 -26.13 7.13
C TYR A 531 -13.67 -27.21 6.49
N LYS A 532 -13.13 -27.99 5.54
CA LYS A 532 -13.91 -29.04 4.86
C LYS A 532 -14.46 -30.09 5.85
N ASN A 533 -13.70 -30.43 6.89
CA ASN A 533 -14.15 -31.36 7.93
C ASN A 533 -15.19 -30.70 8.86
N LEU A 534 -14.92 -29.48 9.31
CA LEU A 534 -15.81 -28.74 10.20
C LEU A 534 -17.16 -28.43 9.53
N ALA A 535 -17.17 -27.97 8.28
CA ALA A 535 -18.38 -27.69 7.53
C ALA A 535 -19.27 -28.95 7.39
N LYS A 536 -18.68 -30.14 7.21
CA LYS A 536 -19.44 -31.41 7.21
C LYS A 536 -20.08 -31.71 8.57
N ARG A 537 -19.39 -31.38 9.67
CA ARG A 537 -19.92 -31.54 11.03
C ARG A 537 -21.05 -30.52 11.29
N LEU A 538 -20.85 -29.25 10.94
CA LEU A 538 -21.85 -28.19 11.05
C LEU A 538 -23.11 -28.50 10.26
N GLN A 539 -23.00 -29.08 9.07
CA GLN A 539 -24.15 -29.46 8.23
C GLN A 539 -25.13 -30.43 8.90
N ARG A 540 -24.72 -31.13 9.97
CA ARG A 540 -25.60 -32.00 10.76
C ARG A 540 -26.59 -31.21 11.60
N THR A 541 -26.20 -30.04 12.10
CA THR A 541 -27.02 -29.22 13.00
C THR A 541 -27.52 -27.93 12.34
N HIS A 542 -26.82 -27.44 11.32
CA HIS A 542 -27.10 -26.19 10.64
C HIS A 542 -27.20 -26.38 9.13
N ARG A 543 -27.98 -25.53 8.48
CA ARG A 543 -27.96 -25.34 7.03
C ARG A 543 -27.20 -24.05 6.72
N LEU A 544 -26.39 -24.08 5.66
CA LEU A 544 -25.70 -22.89 5.17
C LEU A 544 -26.74 -21.94 4.57
N GLU A 545 -26.78 -20.70 5.06
CA GLU A 545 -27.72 -19.68 4.62
C GLU A 545 -27.14 -18.88 3.46
N TRP A 546 -25.92 -18.36 3.65
CA TRP A 546 -25.13 -17.72 2.61
C TRP A 546 -23.65 -17.87 2.91
N ARG A 547 -22.82 -17.83 1.86
CA ARG A 547 -21.38 -18.02 1.98
C ARG A 547 -20.60 -17.23 0.95
N TYR A 548 -19.60 -16.53 1.46
CA TYR A 548 -18.51 -15.96 0.70
C TYR A 548 -17.22 -16.59 1.26
N PRO A 549 -16.69 -17.64 0.59
CA PRO A 549 -15.55 -18.41 1.08
C PRO A 549 -14.42 -17.56 1.68
N PHE A 550 -14.09 -17.85 2.95
CA PHE A 550 -13.05 -17.17 3.74
C PHE A 550 -13.23 -15.65 3.93
N VAL A 551 -14.39 -15.09 3.55
CA VAL A 551 -14.77 -13.70 3.82
C VAL A 551 -15.77 -13.67 4.96
N TRP A 552 -16.96 -14.21 4.74
CA TRP A 552 -17.98 -14.40 5.76
C TRP A 552 -18.94 -15.51 5.33
N GLU A 553 -19.44 -16.27 6.29
CA GLU A 553 -20.55 -17.19 6.06
C GLU A 553 -21.54 -17.20 7.21
N SER A 554 -22.80 -17.42 6.88
CA SER A 554 -23.90 -17.55 7.83
C SER A 554 -24.52 -18.92 7.71
N TRP A 555 -24.79 -19.51 8.87
CA TRP A 555 -25.45 -20.78 9.04
C TRP A 555 -26.66 -20.56 9.94
N VAL A 556 -27.74 -21.26 9.65
CA VAL A 556 -28.94 -21.26 10.49
C VAL A 556 -29.21 -22.68 10.96
N ARG A 557 -29.48 -22.85 12.25
CA ARG A 557 -29.84 -24.14 12.85
C ARG A 557 -31.03 -24.73 12.10
N ARG A 558 -31.02 -26.04 11.90
CA ARG A 558 -32.15 -26.70 11.24
C ARG A 558 -33.31 -26.88 12.22
N ASP A 559 -34.52 -26.64 11.72
CA ASP A 559 -35.76 -26.78 12.50
C ASP A 559 -36.19 -28.25 12.68
N ASP A 560 -35.51 -29.20 12.04
CA ASP A 560 -35.77 -30.65 12.17
C ASP A 560 -35.09 -31.29 13.39
N LEU A 561 -34.32 -30.51 14.17
CA LEU A 561 -33.67 -30.92 15.41
C LEU A 561 -34.54 -30.70 16.65
N SER A 562 -35.68 -30.02 16.49
CA SER A 562 -36.69 -29.80 17.54
C SER A 562 -37.83 -30.83 17.49
N LYS A 563 -37.59 -32.01 16.88
CA LYS A 563 -38.49 -33.17 16.95
C LYS A 563 -37.85 -34.35 17.66
#